data_AF-A0AAQ3PZJ6-F1
#
_entry.id   AF-A0AAQ3PZJ6-F1
#
_cell.length_a   1.000
_cell.length_b   1.000
_cell.length_c   1.000
_cell.angle_alpha   90.00
_cell.angle_beta   90.00
_cell.angle_gamma   90.00
#
_symmetry.space_group_name_H-M   'P 1'
#
loop_
_entity.id
_entity.type
_entity.pdbx_description
1 polymer ?
#
loop_
_entity_poly.entity_id
_entity_poly.type
_entity_poly.pdbx_seq_one_letter_code
_entity_poly.pdbx_strand_id
1 'polypeptide(L)'
;MYHAGIALVYKTKDFLTYELLPGILHAVQGTGMWECVDFYPVSTEKTKGLDTSESAGPTVKHMLKASMDDDRNDYYAIGTYEVGMNQWVPDDPEKDVEIGLRYDYDKYYALKTFYDPVKKRRVLWSWQFVGAEGGRDNDGDESMHDDEEEAASRVRGGDGGRA
;
A
#
# COMPACT_ATOMS: atom_id res chain seq x y z
N MET A 1 -15.68 14.36 14.49
CA MET A 1 -14.68 13.36 14.90
C MET A 1 -14.61 12.38 13.75
N TYR A 2 -13.49 12.35 13.03
CA TYR A 2 -13.30 11.38 11.95
C TYR A 2 -13.14 9.99 12.58
N HIS A 3 -13.72 8.98 11.94
CA HIS A 3 -13.58 7.59 12.35
C HIS A 3 -12.19 7.06 11.98
N ALA A 4 -11.79 5.93 12.56
CA ALA A 4 -10.52 5.29 12.23
C ALA A 4 -10.60 4.61 10.85
N GLY A 5 -9.56 4.78 10.04
CA GLY A 5 -9.33 3.95 8.87
C GLY A 5 -8.81 2.59 9.32
N ILE A 6 -9.36 1.52 8.74
CA ILE A 6 -9.08 0.15 9.18
C ILE A 6 -8.85 -0.76 7.98
N ALA A 7 -7.96 -1.74 8.16
CA ALA A 7 -7.81 -2.87 7.24
C ALA A 7 -8.37 -4.16 7.89
N LEU A 8 -9.48 -4.66 7.34
CA LEU A 8 -10.08 -5.94 7.73
C LEU A 8 -9.44 -7.10 6.96
N VAL A 9 -9.32 -8.26 7.60
CA VAL A 9 -8.77 -9.47 6.96
C VAL A 9 -9.81 -10.58 6.94
N TYR A 10 -9.97 -11.18 5.78
CA TYR A 10 -10.78 -12.38 5.59
C TYR A 10 -9.89 -13.55 5.20
N LYS A 11 -10.20 -14.74 5.70
CA LYS A 11 -9.58 -15.99 5.24
C LYS A 11 -10.57 -16.81 4.42
N THR A 12 -10.03 -17.60 3.51
CA THR A 12 -10.78 -18.53 2.67
C THR A 12 -9.91 -19.75 2.36
N LYS A 13 -10.54 -20.86 1.95
CA LYS A 13 -9.87 -22.04 1.40
C LYS A 13 -10.20 -22.27 -0.07
N ASP A 14 -11.24 -21.61 -0.59
CA ASP A 14 -11.85 -21.88 -1.89
C ASP A 14 -12.11 -20.62 -2.72
N PHE A 15 -11.83 -19.42 -2.18
CA PHE A 15 -12.13 -18.13 -2.78
C PHE A 15 -13.63 -17.87 -3.05
N LEU A 16 -14.52 -18.69 -2.48
CA LEU A 16 -15.98 -18.54 -2.57
C LEU A 16 -16.58 -18.17 -1.20
N THR A 17 -16.07 -18.79 -0.13
CA THR A 17 -16.53 -18.55 1.24
C THR A 17 -15.46 -17.84 2.04
N TYR A 18 -15.83 -16.72 2.67
CA TYR A 18 -14.90 -15.87 3.43
C TYR A 18 -15.33 -15.77 4.88
N GLU A 19 -14.39 -16.00 5.79
CA GLU A 19 -14.57 -15.80 7.23
C GLU A 19 -13.77 -14.58 7.67
N LEU A 20 -14.43 -13.60 8.28
CA LEU A 20 -13.77 -12.45 8.89
C LEU A 20 -12.90 -12.94 10.06
N LEU A 21 -11.62 -12.60 10.03
CA LEU A 21 -10.73 -12.90 11.14
C LEU A 21 -11.02 -11.98 12.34
N PRO A 22 -10.97 -12.48 13.59
CA PRO A 22 -11.02 -11.62 14.76
C PRO A 22 -9.85 -10.62 14.76
N GLY A 23 -10.16 -9.35 15.03
CA GLY A 23 -9.18 -8.26 15.02
C GLY A 23 -9.13 -7.50 13.70
N ILE A 24 -8.03 -6.79 13.49
CA ILE A 24 -7.75 -5.95 12.32
C ILE A 24 -6.29 -6.12 11.93
N LEU A 25 -5.96 -5.96 10.65
CA LEU A 25 -4.58 -5.94 10.19
C LEU A 25 -3.85 -4.73 10.76
N HIS A 26 -4.49 -3.56 10.61
CA HIS A 26 -3.99 -2.27 11.06
C HIS A 26 -5.12 -1.23 11.13
N ALA A 27 -4.92 -0.17 11.90
CA ALA A 27 -5.80 1.00 11.93
C ALA A 27 -5.05 2.27 12.33
N VAL A 28 -5.47 3.39 11.76
CA VAL A 28 -4.98 4.73 12.13
C VAL A 28 -6.18 5.59 12.50
N GLN A 29 -6.05 6.36 13.60
CA GLN A 29 -7.15 7.18 14.11
C GLN A 29 -7.23 8.50 13.36
N GLY A 30 -8.45 8.94 13.05
CA GLY A 30 -8.70 10.25 12.44
C GLY A 30 -8.51 10.31 10.92
N THR A 31 -8.22 9.18 10.29
CA THR A 31 -7.96 9.04 8.84
C THR A 31 -9.22 8.84 7.99
N GLY A 32 -10.37 8.60 8.61
CA GLY A 32 -11.60 8.36 7.86
C GLY A 32 -11.58 7.04 7.08
N MET A 33 -12.18 7.02 5.89
CA MET A 33 -12.34 5.80 5.11
C MET A 33 -11.08 5.47 4.32
N TRP A 34 -10.56 4.25 4.51
CA TRP A 34 -9.52 3.69 3.65
C TRP A 34 -10.14 3.00 2.44
N GLU A 35 -9.82 3.50 1.26
CA GLU A 35 -10.15 2.88 -0.03
C GLU A 35 -8.94 2.12 -0.60
N CYS A 36 -9.19 1.22 -1.55
CA CYS A 36 -8.15 0.56 -2.35
C CYS A 36 -6.93 0.05 -1.56
N VAL A 37 -7.17 -0.56 -0.39
CA VAL A 37 -6.10 -1.11 0.45
C VAL A 37 -5.28 -2.10 -0.38
N ASP A 38 -3.96 -1.96 -0.33
CA ASP A 38 -3.00 -2.87 -0.96
C ASP A 38 -1.94 -3.31 0.04
N PHE A 39 -1.57 -4.59 0.00
CA PHE A 39 -0.70 -5.21 0.98
C PHE A 39 0.21 -6.23 0.30
N TYR A 40 1.52 -5.99 0.33
CA TYR A 40 2.46 -6.85 -0.39
C TYR A 40 3.88 -6.86 0.22
N PRO A 41 4.63 -7.96 0.02
CA PRO A 41 5.99 -8.08 0.50
C PRO A 41 7.01 -7.39 -0.42
N VAL A 42 8.09 -6.91 0.18
CA VAL A 42 9.25 -6.32 -0.50
C VAL A 42 10.54 -6.86 0.09
N SER A 43 11.56 -7.05 -0.76
CA SER A 43 12.84 -7.59 -0.30
C SER A 43 13.76 -6.49 0.22
N THR A 44 14.33 -6.70 1.40
CA THR A 44 15.36 -5.80 1.94
C THR A 44 16.71 -6.00 1.25
N GLU A 45 16.95 -7.11 0.55
CA GLU A 45 18.26 -7.45 -0.01
C GLU A 45 18.31 -7.40 -1.54
N LYS A 46 17.20 -7.71 -2.22
CA LYS A 46 17.13 -7.87 -3.68
C LYS A 46 16.24 -6.80 -4.31
N THR A 47 16.58 -6.32 -5.49
CA THR A 47 15.77 -5.34 -6.26
C THR A 47 14.67 -6.01 -7.09
N LYS A 48 14.45 -7.31 -6.88
CA LYS A 48 13.42 -8.07 -7.57
C LYS A 48 12.17 -8.07 -6.72
N GLY A 49 11.03 -8.01 -7.40
CA GLY A 49 9.75 -8.14 -6.73
C GLY A 49 9.54 -9.52 -6.16
N LEU A 50 8.74 -9.54 -5.11
CA LEU A 50 8.31 -10.75 -4.42
C LEU A 50 6.87 -11.06 -4.82
N ASP A 51 6.58 -12.35 -4.96
CA ASP A 51 5.20 -12.81 -5.06
C ASP A 51 4.42 -12.35 -3.81
N THR A 52 3.15 -12.01 -3.98
CA THR A 52 2.33 -11.52 -2.86
C THR A 52 2.22 -12.54 -1.72
N SER A 53 2.42 -13.83 -2.00
CA SER A 53 2.41 -14.92 -1.02
C SER A 53 3.81 -15.28 -0.48
N GLU A 54 4.85 -14.51 -0.80
CA GLU A 54 6.19 -14.73 -0.25
C GLU A 54 6.13 -14.68 1.29
N SER A 55 6.80 -15.63 1.93
CA SER A 55 6.70 -15.77 3.38
C SER A 55 7.39 -14.61 4.10
N ALA A 56 6.76 -14.12 5.17
CA ALA A 56 7.40 -13.17 6.07
C ALA A 56 8.69 -13.78 6.65
N GLY A 57 9.72 -12.95 6.83
CA GLY A 57 11.02 -13.40 7.32
C GLY A 57 12.03 -12.25 7.46
N PRO A 58 13.27 -12.55 7.88
CA PRO A 58 14.27 -11.53 8.21
C PRO A 58 14.62 -10.57 7.07
N THR A 59 14.42 -10.98 5.82
CA THR A 59 14.78 -10.23 4.61
C THR A 59 13.54 -9.72 3.84
N VAL A 60 12.38 -9.74 4.47
CA VAL A 60 11.09 -9.37 3.87
C VAL A 60 10.38 -8.36 4.77
N LYS A 61 10.06 -7.21 4.20
CA LYS A 61 9.16 -6.21 4.79
C LYS A 61 7.83 -6.22 4.05
N HIS A 62 6.81 -5.62 4.63
CA HIS A 62 5.49 -5.52 4.01
C HIS A 62 5.07 -4.07 3.87
N MET A 63 4.58 -3.75 2.68
CA MET A 63 3.98 -2.47 2.34
C MET A 63 2.51 -2.53 2.67
N LEU A 64 2.01 -1.55 3.42
CA LEU A 64 0.58 -1.31 3.58
C LEU A 64 0.25 0.03 2.94
N LYS A 65 -0.67 0.01 1.99
CA LYS A 65 -1.13 1.18 1.22
C LYS A 65 -2.63 1.36 1.42
N ALA A 66 -3.09 2.60 1.48
CA ALA A 66 -4.50 2.96 1.38
C ALA A 66 -4.68 4.25 0.56
N SER A 67 -5.79 4.32 -0.16
CA SER A 67 -6.30 5.54 -0.78
C SER A 67 -7.20 6.27 0.21
N MET A 68 -7.02 7.58 0.38
CA MET A 68 -7.87 8.36 1.29
C MET A 68 -8.98 9.04 0.51
N ASP A 69 -10.24 8.69 0.82
CA ASP A 69 -11.41 9.26 0.15
C ASP A 69 -11.49 10.79 0.34
N ASP A 70 -11.05 11.27 1.51
CA ASP A 70 -11.15 12.67 1.93
C ASP A 70 -10.22 13.61 1.15
N ASP A 71 -8.98 13.20 0.87
CA ASP A 71 -7.98 14.06 0.24
C ASP A 71 -7.52 13.59 -1.15
N ARG A 72 -8.02 12.43 -1.60
CA ARG A 72 -7.74 11.80 -2.89
C ARG A 72 -6.26 11.50 -3.13
N ASN A 73 -5.50 11.17 -2.09
CA ASN A 73 -4.11 10.72 -2.21
C ASN A 73 -3.92 9.26 -1.79
N ASP A 74 -2.85 8.67 -2.33
CA ASP A 74 -2.42 7.31 -2.03
C ASP A 74 -1.22 7.32 -1.08
N TYR A 75 -1.44 6.84 0.14
CA TYR A 75 -0.42 6.78 1.17
C TYR A 75 0.01 5.35 1.43
N TYR A 76 1.24 5.20 1.87
CA TYR A 76 1.76 3.91 2.29
C TYR A 76 2.74 4.04 3.44
N ALA A 77 2.96 2.93 4.11
CA ALA A 77 4.01 2.78 5.10
C ALA A 77 4.69 1.41 4.97
N ILE A 78 5.95 1.34 5.39
CA ILE A 78 6.76 0.12 5.45
C ILE A 78 6.66 -0.44 6.86
N GLY A 79 6.49 -1.76 6.96
CA GLY A 79 6.40 -2.40 8.26
C GLY A 79 6.66 -3.89 8.21
N THR A 80 6.37 -4.54 9.32
CA THR A 80 6.57 -5.97 9.53
C THR A 80 5.22 -6.64 9.72
N TYR A 81 5.00 -7.75 9.01
CA TYR A 81 3.78 -8.55 9.14
C TYR A 81 3.99 -9.72 10.11
N GLU A 82 3.27 -9.68 11.22
CA GLU A 82 3.28 -10.70 12.26
C GLU A 82 2.22 -11.76 11.95
N VAL A 83 2.59 -12.76 11.15
CA VAL A 83 1.70 -13.83 10.64
C VAL A 83 0.91 -14.51 11.76
N GLY A 84 1.56 -14.75 12.92
CA GLY A 84 0.93 -15.43 14.05
C GLY A 84 -0.20 -14.62 14.71
N MET A 85 -0.17 -13.29 14.59
CA MET A 85 -1.15 -12.38 15.16
C MET A 85 -2.09 -11.79 14.10
N ASN A 86 -1.78 -11.99 12.82
CA ASN A 86 -2.46 -11.33 11.70
C ASN A 86 -2.46 -9.79 11.88
N GLN A 87 -1.32 -9.24 12.28
CA GLN A 87 -1.13 -7.81 12.51
C GLN A 87 0.04 -7.31 11.69
N TRP A 88 -0.08 -6.08 11.21
CA TRP A 88 1.02 -5.36 10.58
C TRP A 88 1.46 -4.22 11.50
N VAL A 89 2.76 -4.05 11.66
CA VAL A 89 3.35 -3.03 12.53
C VAL A 89 4.23 -2.10 11.69
N PRO A 90 3.98 -0.78 11.67
CA PRO A 90 4.81 0.17 10.94
C PRO A 90 6.23 0.19 11.52
N ASP A 91 7.23 0.31 10.65
CA ASP A 91 8.63 0.50 11.07
C ASP A 91 8.83 1.90 11.69
N ASP A 92 8.08 2.90 11.23
CA ASP A 92 8.06 4.28 11.76
C ASP A 92 6.60 4.72 12.01
N PRO A 93 6.10 4.68 13.26
CA PRO A 93 4.74 5.09 13.59
C PRO A 93 4.42 6.56 13.30
N GLU A 94 5.44 7.43 13.20
CA GLU A 94 5.24 8.84 12.83
C GLU A 94 5.02 9.03 11.33
N LYS A 95 5.29 7.99 10.53
CA LYS A 95 5.06 7.92 9.08
C LYS A 95 4.15 6.76 8.70
N ASP A 96 3.15 6.50 9.53
CA ASP A 96 2.13 5.49 9.27
C ASP A 96 1.27 5.86 8.04
N VAL A 97 0.41 4.95 7.60
CA VAL A 97 -0.53 5.14 6.49
C VAL A 97 -1.37 6.40 6.75
N GLU A 98 -1.45 7.29 5.75
CA GLU A 98 -1.93 8.70 5.79
C GLU A 98 -0.98 9.75 6.36
N ILE A 99 -0.17 9.38 7.35
CA ILE A 99 0.62 10.37 8.13
C ILE A 99 1.99 10.61 7.47
N GLY A 100 2.49 9.65 6.71
CA GLY A 100 3.84 9.66 6.16
C GLY A 100 3.91 9.90 4.66
N LEU A 101 4.19 8.81 3.95
CA LEU A 101 4.69 8.84 2.59
C LEU A 101 3.57 8.61 1.57
N ARG A 102 3.71 9.25 0.41
CA ARG A 102 2.88 9.04 -0.77
C ARG A 102 3.71 8.44 -1.89
N TYR A 103 3.07 7.66 -2.76
CA TYR A 103 3.70 7.19 -3.99
C TYR A 103 3.97 8.35 -4.95
N ASP A 104 2.97 9.23 -5.07
CA ASP A 104 3.03 10.39 -5.93
C ASP A 104 2.42 11.61 -5.22
N TYR A 105 2.88 12.81 -5.56
CA TYR A 105 2.43 14.08 -4.99
C TYR A 105 1.57 14.90 -5.97
N ASP A 106 1.33 14.37 -7.17
CA ASP A 106 0.43 14.85 -8.22
C ASP A 106 -0.93 14.09 -8.18
N LYS A 107 -1.66 14.08 -9.29
CA LYS A 107 -3.07 13.68 -9.39
C LYS A 107 -3.27 12.18 -9.63
N TYR A 108 -2.65 11.34 -8.82
CA TYR A 108 -2.82 9.89 -8.89
C TYR A 108 -3.62 9.35 -7.71
N TYR A 109 -4.55 8.45 -8.00
CA TYR A 109 -5.46 7.87 -7.02
C TYR A 109 -5.78 6.41 -7.32
N ALA A 110 -6.36 5.73 -6.33
CA ALA A 110 -6.85 4.36 -6.43
C ALA A 110 -5.78 3.35 -6.86
N LEU A 111 -4.52 3.62 -6.51
CA LEU A 111 -3.36 2.82 -6.89
C LEU A 111 -3.44 1.37 -6.41
N LYS A 112 -2.96 0.45 -7.26
CA LYS A 112 -2.91 -0.98 -7.00
C LYS A 112 -1.71 -1.61 -7.67
N THR A 113 -1.08 -2.56 -6.98
CA THR A 113 0.10 -3.26 -7.49
C THR A 113 -0.22 -4.70 -7.89
N PHE A 114 0.60 -5.27 -8.77
CA PHE A 114 0.63 -6.71 -9.02
C PHE A 114 2.05 -7.19 -9.30
N TYR A 115 2.32 -8.47 -9.03
CA TYR A 115 3.60 -9.10 -9.32
C TYR A 115 3.63 -9.66 -10.75
N ASP A 116 4.63 -9.25 -11.53
CA ASP A 116 4.99 -9.80 -12.85
C ASP A 116 6.02 -10.94 -12.66
N PRO A 117 5.62 -12.21 -12.79
CA PRO A 117 6.52 -13.35 -12.58
C PRO A 117 7.53 -13.53 -13.72
N VAL A 118 7.29 -12.95 -14.91
CA VAL A 118 8.17 -13.08 -16.07
C VAL A 118 9.40 -12.19 -15.87
N LYS A 119 9.19 -10.93 -15.51
CA LYS A 119 10.28 -9.97 -15.25
C LYS A 119 10.73 -9.93 -13.80
N LYS A 120 10.00 -10.60 -12.89
CA LYS A 120 10.28 -10.66 -11.45
C LYS A 120 10.31 -9.26 -10.83
N ARG A 121 9.25 -8.50 -11.08
CA ARG A 121 9.04 -7.13 -10.61
C ARG A 121 7.58 -6.94 -10.17
N ARG A 122 7.32 -5.94 -9.35
CA ARG A 122 5.98 -5.43 -9.08
C ARG A 122 5.75 -4.18 -9.90
N VAL A 123 4.55 -4.12 -10.44
CA VAL A 123 4.09 -3.07 -11.32
C VAL A 123 2.94 -2.37 -10.61
N LEU A 124 3.01 -1.05 -10.60
CA LEU A 124 1.98 -0.15 -10.14
C LEU A 124 1.01 0.14 -11.27
N TRP A 125 -0.25 0.24 -10.91
CA TRP A 125 -1.26 0.96 -11.68
C TRP A 125 -1.92 2.02 -10.82
N SER A 126 -2.20 3.16 -11.41
CA SER A 126 -2.99 4.22 -10.78
C SER A 126 -3.95 4.85 -11.78
N TRP A 127 -5.02 5.43 -11.25
CA TRP A 127 -5.93 6.28 -11.99
C TRP A 127 -5.43 7.72 -11.89
N GLN A 128 -5.26 8.37 -13.03
CA GLN A 128 -4.93 9.79 -13.11
C GLN A 128 -6.16 10.59 -13.50
N PHE A 129 -6.57 11.54 -12.68
CA PHE A 129 -7.70 12.42 -13.05
C PHE A 129 -7.28 13.46 -14.10
N VAL A 130 -8.04 13.57 -15.21
CA VAL A 130 -7.76 14.51 -16.30
C VAL A 130 -8.73 15.71 -16.21
N GLY A 131 -8.21 16.87 -15.74
CA GLY A 131 -8.98 18.11 -15.52
C GLY A 131 -9.76 18.11 -14.19
N ALA A 132 -9.99 19.21 -13.47
CA ALA A 132 -9.62 20.62 -13.60
C ALA A 132 -9.31 21.17 -12.19
N GLU A 133 -8.76 22.38 -12.11
CA GLU A 133 -9.06 23.23 -10.95
C GLU A 133 -10.59 23.30 -10.79
N GLY A 134 -11.16 22.59 -9.82
CA GLY A 134 -12.54 22.79 -9.36
C GLY A 134 -13.71 22.10 -10.10
N GLY A 135 -13.52 20.97 -10.79
CA GLY A 135 -14.62 20.21 -11.43
C GLY A 135 -14.71 18.74 -10.96
N ARG A 136 -15.92 18.25 -10.65
CA ARG A 136 -16.21 16.85 -10.25
C ARG A 136 -16.42 15.91 -11.44
N ASP A 137 -15.57 16.03 -12.45
CA ASP A 137 -15.64 15.13 -13.60
C ASP A 137 -14.63 14.00 -13.36
N ASN A 138 -15.13 12.77 -13.21
CA ASN A 138 -14.32 11.58 -12.89
C ASN A 138 -13.61 11.00 -14.13
N ASP A 139 -13.49 11.79 -15.20
CA ASP A 139 -12.78 11.37 -16.40
C ASP A 139 -11.28 11.39 -16.11
N GLY A 140 -10.62 10.27 -16.39
CA GLY A 140 -9.22 10.06 -16.06
C GLY A 140 -8.58 9.05 -16.99
N ASP A 141 -7.26 9.03 -16.97
CA ASP A 141 -6.42 8.13 -17.74
C ASP A 141 -5.72 7.16 -16.79
N GLU A 142 -5.40 5.96 -17.26
CA GLU A 142 -4.70 4.97 -16.46
C GLU A 142 -3.20 5.02 -16.73
N SER A 143 -2.38 4.97 -15.68
CA SER A 143 -0.92 4.97 -15.81
C SER A 143 -0.28 3.77 -15.11
N MET A 144 0.80 3.27 -15.72
CA MET A 144 1.61 2.16 -15.19
C MET A 144 3.05 2.59 -14.92
N HIS A 145 3.56 2.22 -13.74
CA HIS A 145 4.95 2.46 -13.34
C HIS A 145 5.56 1.20 -12.67
N ASP A 146 6.89 1.09 -12.65
CA ASP A 146 7.58 0.00 -11.95
C ASP A 146 7.87 0.42 -10.49
N ASP A 147 7.37 -0.33 -9.49
CA ASP A 147 7.46 0.07 -8.07
C ASP A 147 8.69 -0.40 -7.33
N GLU A 148 9.25 -1.52 -7.77
CA GLU A 148 10.20 -2.28 -6.96
C GLU A 148 11.47 -1.50 -6.65
N GLU A 149 11.90 -0.65 -7.58
CA GLU A 149 13.11 0.15 -7.38
C GLU A 149 12.90 1.19 -6.27
N GLU A 150 11.75 1.84 -6.26
CA GLU A 150 11.39 2.83 -5.25
C GLU A 150 11.18 2.17 -3.88
N ALA A 151 10.41 1.07 -3.82
CA ALA A 151 10.17 0.34 -2.58
C ALA A 151 11.48 -0.25 -2.00
N ALA A 152 12.32 -0.87 -2.84
CA ALA A 152 13.61 -1.42 -2.40
C ALA A 152 14.57 -0.32 -1.92
N SER A 153 14.55 0.87 -2.54
CA SER A 153 15.37 2.01 -2.10
C SER A 153 14.98 2.48 -0.71
N ARG A 154 13.68 2.56 -0.42
CA ARG A 154 13.14 3.03 0.87
C ARG A 154 13.35 2.01 2.00
N VAL A 155 13.37 0.71 1.69
CA VAL A 155 13.59 -0.37 2.66
C VAL A 155 15.07 -0.52 3.08
N ARG A 156 16.04 -0.18 2.22
CA ARG A 156 17.48 -0.37 2.50
C ARG A 156 18.16 0.75 3.31
N GLY A 157 17.44 1.84 3.59
CA GLY A 157 17.95 3.04 4.28
C GLY A 157 18.76 3.96 3.36
N GLY A 158 18.81 5.27 3.54
CA GLY A 158 18.20 6.18 4.51
C GLY A 158 18.64 7.61 4.16
N ASP A 159 17.80 8.59 4.46
CA ASP A 159 17.95 10.05 4.26
C ASP A 159 17.58 10.64 2.87
N GLY A 160 16.73 11.68 2.96
CA GLY A 160 16.60 12.83 2.06
C GLY A 160 16.58 12.65 0.54
N GLY A 161 15.38 12.82 -0.04
CA GLY A 161 15.20 13.73 -1.18
C GLY A 161 15.26 13.12 -2.58
N ARG A 162 14.08 12.79 -3.12
CA ARG A 162 13.45 13.45 -4.28
C ARG A 162 12.18 12.69 -4.62
N ALA A 163 11.05 13.31 -4.33
CA ALA A 163 9.94 13.33 -5.27
C ALA A 163 10.35 14.25 -6.44
#